data_AF-A0A0K3SI64-F1
#
_entry.id   AF-A0A0K3SI64-F1
#
_cell.length_a   1.000
_cell.length_b   1.000
_cell.length_c   1.000
_cell.angle_alpha   90.00
_cell.angle_beta   90.00
_cell.angle_gamma   90.00
#
_symmetry.space_group_name_H-M   'P 1'
#
loop_
_entity.id
_entity.type
_entity.pdbx_description
1 polymer ?
#
loop_
_entity_poly.entity_id
_entity_poly.type
_entity_poly.pdbx_seq_one_letter_code
_entity_poly.pdbx_strand_id
1 'polypeptide(L)' 'MMNKAVLNSELITTKAGDITVYNYDGETREYISTSTEYLAVGVGIPACSCLDAPGSYKA' A
#
# COMPACT_ATOMS: atom_id res chain seq x y z
N MET A 1 -5.69 -2.57 19.53
CA MET A 1 -6.36 -2.86 18.24
C MET A 1 -5.61 -2.07 17.18
N MET A 2 -5.13 -2.72 16.12
CA MET A 2 -4.42 -2.03 15.03
C MET A 2 -5.44 -1.16 14.27
N ASN A 3 -5.24 0.15 14.21
CA ASN A 3 -6.13 1.02 13.45
C ASN A 3 -5.75 0.92 11.98
N LYS A 4 -6.69 0.61 11.09
CA LYS A 4 -6.41 0.61 9.65
C LYS A 4 -6.36 2.03 9.10
N ALA A 5 -5.39 2.30 8.24
CA ALA A 5 -5.37 3.53 7.46
C ALA A 5 -6.60 3.59 6.52
N VAL A 6 -7.14 4.78 6.32
CA VAL A 6 -8.18 5.04 5.32
C VAL A 6 -7.64 6.07 4.34
N LEU A 7 -7.68 5.76 3.05
CA LEU A 7 -7.20 6.62 1.97
C LEU A 7 -8.38 7.16 1.17
N ASN A 8 -8.24 8.37 0.62
CA ASN A 8 -9.21 8.94 -0.33
C ASN A 8 -8.99 8.39 -1.75
N SER A 9 -9.75 8.91 -2.73
CA SER A 9 -9.64 8.52 -4.15
C SER A 9 -8.30 8.87 -4.80
N GLU A 10 -7.51 9.77 -4.19
CA GLU A 10 -6.18 10.17 -4.64
C GLU A 10 -5.07 9.37 -3.94
N LEU A 11 -5.44 8.34 -3.17
CA LEU A 11 -4.52 7.51 -2.38
C LEU A 11 -3.76 8.30 -1.31
N ILE A 12 -4.40 9.33 -0.75
CA ILE A 12 -3.89 10.10 0.38
C ILE A 12 -4.65 9.71 1.66
N THR A 13 -3.89 9.44 2.72
CA THR A 13 -4.45 8.98 4.01
C THR A 13 -5.28 10.07 4.69
N THR A 14 -6.56 9.80 4.94
CA THR A 14 -7.50 10.67 5.69
C THR A 14 -7.70 10.23 7.14
N LYS A 15 -7.37 8.97 7.46
CA LYS A 15 -7.30 8.44 8.82
C LYS A 15 -6.02 7.65 9.01
N ALA A 16 -5.20 8.06 9.98
CA ALA A 16 -3.93 7.40 10.24
C ALA A 16 -4.10 5.97 10.75
N GLY A 17 -3.17 5.10 10.38
CA GLY A 17 -3.19 3.69 10.75
C GLY A 17 -2.27 2.86 9.90
N ASP A 18 -2.36 1.54 10.07
CA ASP A 18 -1.58 0.54 9.37
C ASP A 18 -2.29 0.06 8.09
N ILE A 19 -1.50 -0.24 7.07
CA ILE A 19 -1.98 -0.78 5.80
C ILE A 19 -1.01 -1.83 5.26
N THR A 20 -1.53 -2.87 4.61
CA THR A 20 -0.70 -3.83 3.89
C THR A 20 -0.39 -3.26 2.50
N VAL A 21 0.89 -3.28 2.14
CA VAL A 21 1.35 -2.93 0.80
C VAL A 21 2.12 -4.11 0.19
N TYR A 22 2.14 -4.16 -1.13
CA TYR A 22 2.88 -5.11 -1.93
C TYR A 22 4.00 -4.36 -2.61
N ASN A 23 5.25 -4.73 -2.33
CA ASN A 23 6.46 -4.06 -2.79
C ASN A 23 6.97 -4.71 -4.06
N TYR A 24 7.43 -3.87 -4.98
CA TYR A 24 7.94 -4.26 -6.29
C TYR A 24 9.33 -3.69 -6.50
N ASP A 25 10.11 -4.36 -7.36
CA ASP A 25 11.34 -3.80 -7.86
C ASP A 25 11.04 -2.58 -8.75
N GLY A 26 11.74 -1.47 -8.51
CA GLY A 26 11.50 -0.22 -9.23
C GLY A 26 11.88 -0.27 -10.71
N GLU A 27 12.74 -1.20 -11.12
CA GLU A 27 13.24 -1.34 -12.49
C GLU A 27 12.50 -2.46 -13.22
N THR A 28 12.47 -3.68 -12.64
CA THR A 28 11.88 -4.86 -13.29
C THR A 28 10.37 -4.95 -13.11
N ARG A 29 9.80 -4.22 -12.15
CA ARG A 29 8.38 -4.30 -11.72
C ARG A 29 7.98 -5.67 -11.18
N GLU A 30 8.95 -6.50 -10.79
CA GLU A 30 8.67 -7.80 -10.20
C GLU A 30 8.24 -7.66 -8.74
N TYR A 31 7.32 -8.51 -8.30
CA TYR A 31 6.90 -8.55 -6.90
C TYR A 31 8.04 -9.08 -6.02
N ILE A 32 8.34 -8.37 -4.94
CA ILE A 32 9.41 -8.72 -4.00
C ILE A 32 8.82 -9.28 -2.70
N SER A 33 7.92 -8.53 -2.07
CA SER A 33 7.45 -8.83 -0.72
C SER A 33 6.17 -8.09 -0.34
N THR A 34 5.58 -8.47 0.78
CA THR A 34 4.51 -7.71 1.44
C THR A 34 5.02 -7.12 2.75
N SER A 35 4.59 -5.91 3.08
CA SER A 35 4.85 -5.30 4.38
C SER A 35 3.60 -4.63 4.94
N THR A 36 3.60 -4.36 6.24
CA THR A 36 2.60 -3.52 6.90
C THR A 36 3.26 -2.20 7.24
N GLU A 37 2.72 -1.11 6.68
CA GLU A 37 3.25 0.23 6.82
C GLU A 37 2.26 1.10 7.59
N TYR A 38 2.78 1.93 8.49
CA TYR A 38 1.97 2.94 9.17
C TYR A 38 1.94 4.22 8.34
N LEU A 39 0.74 4.69 8.00
CA LEU A 39 0.54 5.96 7.29
C LEU A 39 -0.11 6.99 8.22
N ALA A 40 0.53 8.15 8.33
CA ALA A 40 -0.05 9.33 8.96
C ALA A 40 -1.02 10.04 8.00
N VAL A 41 -1.92 10.88 8.55
CA VAL A 41 -2.82 11.71 7.72
C VAL A 41 -2.00 12.59 6.77
N GLY A 42 -2.39 12.63 5.50
CA GLY A 42 -1.71 13.38 4.43
C GLY A 42 -0.58 12.60 3.72
N VAL A 43 -0.24 11.39 4.18
CA VAL A 43 0.79 10.54 3.55
C VAL A 43 0.13 9.61 2.54
N GLY A 44 0.80 9.45 1.38
CA GLY A 44 0.40 8.49 0.34
C GLY A 44 1.04 7.11 0.52
N ILE A 45 0.75 6.21 -0.41
CA ILE A 45 1.37 4.88 -0.45
C ILE A 45 2.88 5.01 -0.74
N PRO A 46 3.75 4.17 -0.15
CA PRO A 46 5.17 4.15 -0.47
C PRO A 46 5.45 3.97 -1.97
N ALA A 47 6.55 4.54 -2.44
CA ALA A 47 7.01 4.33 -3.81
C ALA A 47 7.25 2.84 -4.08
N CYS A 48 7.08 2.42 -5.34
CA CYS A 48 7.27 1.04 -5.77
C CYS A 48 6.41 0.03 -4.99
N SER A 49 5.21 0.45 -4.58
CA SER A 49 4.25 -0.43 -3.91
C SER A 49 2.81 -0.16 -4.35
N CYS A 50 1.92 -1.12 -4.12
CA CYS A 50 0.49 -0.97 -4.35
C CYS A 50 -0.35 -1.67 -3.27
N LEU A 51 -1.66 -1.42 -3.27
CA LEU A 51 -2.61 -2.05 -2.34
C LEU A 51 -3.19 -3.37 -2.88
N ASP A 52 -2.98 -3.66 -4.16
CA ASP A 52 -3.51 -4.83 -4.83
C ASP A 52 -2.54 -6.00 -4.72
N ALA A 53 -3.01 -7.13 -4.18
CA ALA A 53 -2.17 -8.31 -4.04
C ALA A 53 -1.70 -8.84 -5.42
N PRO A 54 -0.47 -9.35 -5.55
CA PRO A 54 -0.03 -9.99 -6.78
C PRO A 54 -0.93 -11.20 -7.10
N GLY A 55 -1.29 -11.35 -8.38
CA GLY A 55 -2.17 -12.44 -8.83
C GLY A 55 -3.65 -12.30 -8.45
N SER A 56 -4.07 -11.13 -7.92
CA SER A 56 -5.49 -10.83 -7.68
C SER A 56 -6.29 -10.59 -8.97
N TYR A 57 -5.62 -10.48 -10.13
CA TYR A 57 -6.29 -10.61 -11.42
C TYR A 57 -6.71 -12.07 -11.63
N LYS A 58 -8.02 -12.33 -11.61
CA LYS A 58 -8.56 -13.53 -12.25
C LYS A 58 -8.70 -13.18 -13.74
N ALA A 59 -8.09 -14.01 -14.58
CA ALA A 59 -8.31 -13.99 -16.03
C ALA A 59 -9.81 -14.03 -16.36
#